data_AF-A0A8J5R9A8-F1
#
_entry.id   AF-A0A8J5R9A8-F1
#
_cell.length_a   1.000
_cell.length_b   1.000
_cell.length_c   1.000
_cell.angle_alpha   90.00
_cell.angle_beta   90.00
_cell.angle_gamma   90.00
#
_symmetry.space_group_name_H-M   'P 1'
#
loop_
_entity.id
_entity.type
_entity.pdbx_description
1 polymer ?
#
loop_
_entity_poly.entity_id
_entity_poly.type
_entity_poly.pdbx_seq_one_letter_code
_entity_poly.pdbx_strand_id
1 'polypeptide(L)'
;MNSATHWVCIVAVLGFTAKTDASIANDTHRVISCDEAKLKCGYRKGCGGALQRYLTSCAGIYQDEEDRNCPEQCQLDLISLTSTDEGKDLMNCRCTKDDFMCIDSKQRVEVCRESINRLMNNTRLSCKIATGICNADTLCFTALQYYHKHCKHMFNGRRCTHR
;
A
#
# COMPACT_ATOMS: atom_id res chain seq x y z
N MET A 1 21.95 64.09 -22.78
CA MET A 1 22.42 62.74 -23.20
C MET A 1 21.26 62.06 -23.92
N ASN A 2 21.53 61.61 -25.15
CA ASN A 2 20.58 61.54 -26.26
C ASN A 2 19.66 60.30 -26.28
N SER A 3 18.53 60.49 -26.98
CA SER A 3 17.51 59.53 -27.42
C SER A 3 17.87 58.87 -28.77
N ALA A 4 17.49 57.60 -28.99
CA ALA A 4 17.22 56.93 -30.30
C ALA A 4 17.02 55.40 -30.06
N THR A 5 15.83 54.81 -30.16
CA THR A 5 15.13 54.23 -31.33
C THR A 5 15.78 53.02 -32.04
N HIS A 6 15.12 51.85 -31.90
CA HIS A 6 14.82 50.80 -32.90
C HIS A 6 15.77 50.56 -34.07
N TRP A 7 16.38 49.35 -34.20
CA TRP A 7 16.66 48.58 -35.45
C TRP A 7 16.98 47.11 -35.03
N VAL A 8 16.01 46.19 -35.04
CA VAL A 8 15.79 45.14 -36.06
C VAL A 8 17.06 44.38 -36.49
N CYS A 9 16.98 43.06 -36.24
CA CYS A 9 17.52 41.91 -36.96
C CYS A 9 18.87 42.04 -37.67
N ILE A 10 19.82 41.19 -37.25
CA ILE A 10 20.56 40.19 -38.05
C ILE A 10 21.65 39.65 -37.12
N VAL A 11 21.66 38.34 -36.83
CA VAL A 11 22.82 37.44 -37.04
C VAL A 11 22.33 35.99 -36.89
N ALA A 12 22.35 35.31 -38.04
CA ALA A 12 22.66 33.89 -38.27
C ALA A 12 22.33 32.83 -37.19
N VAL A 13 21.36 31.98 -37.53
CA VAL A 13 21.46 30.52 -37.60
C VAL A 13 22.66 29.91 -36.84
N LEU A 14 22.45 29.63 -35.55
CA LEU A 14 22.97 28.42 -34.91
C LEU A 14 21.87 27.90 -33.99
N GLY A 15 21.22 26.82 -34.42
CA GLY A 15 20.10 26.21 -33.73
C GLY A 15 20.51 25.67 -32.36
N PHE A 16 20.24 26.44 -31.31
CA PHE A 16 20.12 25.91 -29.95
C PHE A 16 18.70 25.41 -29.76
N THR A 17 18.43 24.18 -30.22
CA THR A 17 17.28 23.44 -29.72
C THR A 17 17.62 23.03 -28.29
N ALA A 18 17.05 23.72 -27.31
CA ALA A 18 17.03 23.24 -25.94
C ALA A 18 16.18 21.96 -25.92
N LYS A 19 16.82 20.80 -26.04
CA LYS A 19 16.19 19.51 -25.80
C LYS A 19 15.83 19.44 -24.32
N THR A 20 14.54 19.57 -24.02
CA THR A 20 13.99 19.16 -22.74
C THR A 20 14.00 17.64 -22.71
N ASP A 21 15.01 17.03 -22.10
CA ASP A 21 14.96 15.63 -21.73
C ASP A 21 14.02 15.48 -20.54
N ALA A 22 12.71 15.45 -20.85
CA ALA A 22 11.72 14.85 -19.97
C ALA A 22 12.06 13.36 -19.87
N SER A 23 12.81 13.00 -18.84
CA SER A 23 13.00 11.60 -18.46
C SER A 23 11.64 11.08 -18.02
N ILE A 24 10.99 10.36 -18.94
CA ILE A 24 9.88 9.47 -18.60
C ILE A 24 10.48 8.47 -17.62
N ALA A 25 10.17 8.61 -16.34
CA ALA A 25 10.39 7.58 -15.35
C ALA A 25 9.54 6.38 -15.79
N ASN A 26 10.16 5.49 -16.57
CA ASN A 26 9.58 4.23 -16.96
C ASN A 26 9.51 3.38 -15.68
N ASP A 27 8.38 3.46 -14.98
CA ASP A 27 8.04 2.56 -13.89
C ASP A 27 7.89 1.15 -14.46
N THR A 28 9.03 0.53 -14.71
CA THR A 28 9.13 -0.91 -14.86
C THR A 28 8.89 -1.49 -13.49
N HIS A 29 7.62 -1.62 -13.12
CA HIS A 29 7.21 -2.40 -11.95
C HIS A 29 7.81 -3.80 -12.12
N ARG A 30 8.95 -4.04 -11.49
CA ARG A 30 9.67 -5.31 -11.56
C ARG A 30 8.78 -6.34 -10.90
N VAL A 31 8.10 -7.13 -11.71
CA VAL A 31 7.23 -8.21 -11.22
C VAL A 31 8.10 -9.27 -10.53
N ILE A 32 8.10 -9.25 -9.20
CA ILE A 32 8.84 -10.20 -8.37
C ILE A 32 8.09 -11.54 -8.25
N SER A 33 8.81 -12.61 -7.90
CA SER A 33 8.17 -13.89 -7.58
C SER A 33 7.38 -13.78 -6.28
N CYS A 34 6.33 -14.59 -6.13
CA CYS A 34 5.53 -14.58 -4.91
C CYS A 34 6.30 -15.06 -3.68
N ASP A 35 7.29 -15.94 -3.83
CA ASP A 35 8.15 -16.35 -2.73
C ASP A 35 9.05 -15.20 -2.26
N GLU A 36 9.64 -14.45 -3.20
CA GLU A 36 10.42 -13.27 -2.87
C GLU A 36 9.55 -12.19 -2.20
N ALA A 37 8.34 -11.97 -2.70
CA ALA A 37 7.41 -11.01 -2.12
C ALA A 37 7.00 -11.38 -0.69
N LYS A 38 6.68 -12.67 -0.45
CA LYS A 38 6.37 -13.21 0.88
C LYS A 38 7.52 -12.98 1.85
N LEU A 39 8.75 -13.28 1.42
CA LEU A 39 9.95 -13.08 2.24
C LEU A 39 10.13 -11.59 2.59
N LYS A 40 10.10 -10.69 1.60
CA LYS A 40 10.24 -9.24 1.83
C LYS A 40 9.20 -8.70 2.81
N CYS A 41 7.94 -9.07 2.64
CA CYS A 41 6.89 -8.68 3.57
C CYS A 41 7.13 -9.27 4.97
N GLY A 42 7.47 -10.57 5.07
CA GLY A 42 7.74 -11.25 6.33
C GLY A 42 8.86 -10.63 7.16
N TYR A 43 9.92 -10.13 6.52
CA TYR A 43 11.04 -9.46 7.21
C TYR A 43 10.66 -8.11 7.83
N ARG A 44 9.58 -7.49 7.39
CA ARG A 44 9.15 -6.17 7.86
C ARG A 44 8.12 -6.38 8.97
N LYS A 45 8.43 -5.98 10.21
CA LYS A 45 7.60 -6.25 11.39
C LYS A 45 6.10 -5.95 11.18
N GLY A 46 5.79 -4.80 10.55
CA GLY A 46 4.42 -4.41 10.22
C GLY A 46 3.77 -5.30 9.15
N CYS A 47 4.39 -5.41 7.97
CA CYS A 47 3.88 -6.25 6.88
C CYS A 47 3.81 -7.74 7.26
N GLY A 48 4.84 -8.29 7.89
CA GLY A 48 4.88 -9.68 8.35
C GLY A 48 3.77 -10.01 9.34
N GLY A 49 3.43 -9.08 10.25
CA GLY A 49 2.27 -9.22 11.11
C GLY A 49 0.94 -9.23 10.34
N ALA A 50 0.80 -8.39 9.32
CA ALA A 50 -0.38 -8.39 8.45
C ALA A 50 -0.46 -9.67 7.58
N LEU A 51 0.66 -10.13 7.06
CA LEU A 51 0.79 -11.37 6.28
C LEU A 51 0.32 -12.59 7.09
N GLN A 52 0.74 -12.69 8.35
CA GLN A 52 0.31 -13.80 9.21
C GLN A 52 -1.21 -13.81 9.42
N ARG A 53 -1.81 -12.63 9.65
CA ARG A 53 -3.27 -12.52 9.82
C ARG A 53 -4.00 -12.89 8.54
N TYR A 54 -3.56 -12.36 7.39
CA TYR A 54 -4.08 -12.70 6.07
C TYR A 54 -4.09 -14.22 5.82
N LEU A 55 -2.96 -14.90 6.05
CA LEU A 55 -2.84 -16.35 5.87
C LEU A 55 -3.80 -17.13 6.77
N THR A 56 -4.18 -16.57 7.91
CA THR A 56 -5.08 -17.22 8.87
C THR A 56 -6.55 -16.91 8.57
N SER A 57 -6.91 -15.65 8.36
CA SER A 57 -8.31 -15.22 8.22
C SER A 57 -8.89 -15.48 6.84
N CYS A 58 -8.06 -15.60 5.81
CA CYS A 58 -8.49 -15.89 4.44
C CYS A 58 -8.43 -17.38 4.07
N ALA A 59 -7.99 -18.26 4.98
CA ALA A 59 -7.85 -19.70 4.71
C ALA A 59 -9.20 -20.39 4.37
N GLY A 60 -10.30 -19.89 4.93
CA GLY A 60 -11.64 -20.51 4.87
C GLY A 60 -12.49 -20.18 3.63
N ILE A 61 -12.02 -19.37 2.67
CA ILE A 61 -12.83 -18.88 1.53
C ILE A 61 -13.41 -20.02 0.64
N TYR A 62 -12.92 -21.26 0.77
CA TYR A 62 -13.44 -22.43 0.04
C TYR A 62 -14.18 -23.45 0.89
N GLN A 63 -14.40 -23.21 2.18
CA GLN A 63 -15.07 -24.20 3.02
C GLN A 63 -16.57 -24.31 2.72
N ASP A 64 -17.20 -23.25 2.21
CA ASP A 64 -18.61 -23.21 1.87
C ASP A 64 -18.80 -22.88 0.39
N GLU A 65 -19.07 -23.89 -0.44
CA GLU A 65 -19.29 -23.70 -1.89
C GLU A 65 -20.55 -22.87 -2.20
N GLU A 66 -21.52 -22.86 -1.28
CA GLU A 66 -22.78 -22.12 -1.40
C GLU A 66 -22.65 -20.64 -1.02
N ASP A 67 -21.60 -20.25 -0.31
CA ASP A 67 -21.39 -18.86 0.15
C ASP A 67 -19.93 -18.43 -0.11
N ARG A 68 -19.60 -18.25 -1.40
CA ARG A 68 -18.33 -17.66 -1.86
C ARG A 68 -18.27 -16.17 -1.53
N ASN A 69 -18.52 -15.79 -0.29
CA ASN A 69 -18.48 -14.41 0.14
C ASN A 69 -17.16 -14.15 0.87
N CYS A 70 -16.60 -12.96 0.72
CA CYS A 70 -15.35 -12.65 1.41
C CYS A 70 -15.61 -12.41 2.91
N PRO A 71 -15.01 -13.19 3.83
CA PRO A 71 -15.20 -13.00 5.26
C PRO A 71 -14.77 -11.59 5.69
N GLU A 72 -15.54 -10.95 6.57
CA GLU A 72 -15.23 -9.58 7.05
C GLU A 72 -13.79 -9.49 7.57
N GLN A 73 -13.35 -10.48 8.35
CA GLN A 73 -12.00 -10.48 8.91
C GLN A 73 -10.91 -10.61 7.83
N CYS A 74 -11.15 -11.40 6.78
CA CYS A 74 -10.25 -11.49 5.63
C CYS A 74 -10.16 -10.14 4.88
N GLN A 75 -11.28 -9.44 4.69
CA GLN A 75 -11.29 -8.11 4.06
C GLN A 75 -10.40 -7.12 4.85
N LEU A 76 -10.52 -7.11 6.18
CA LEU A 76 -9.75 -6.23 7.04
C LEU A 76 -8.25 -6.55 7.03
N ASP A 77 -7.90 -7.83 7.02
CA ASP A 77 -6.50 -8.26 6.98
C ASP A 77 -5.88 -8.02 5.60
N LEU A 78 -6.64 -8.18 4.52
CA LEU A 78 -6.20 -7.79 3.18
C LEU A 78 -6.01 -6.29 3.04
N ILE A 79 -6.90 -5.46 3.61
CA ILE A 79 -6.70 -4.00 3.69
C ILE A 79 -5.42 -3.66 4.46
N SER A 80 -5.23 -4.28 5.63
CA SER A 80 -4.04 -4.08 6.46
C SER A 80 -2.77 -4.48 5.70
N LEU A 81 -2.78 -5.62 5.01
CA LEU A 81 -1.65 -6.11 4.22
C LEU A 81 -1.36 -5.18 3.04
N THR A 82 -2.35 -4.85 2.23
CA THR A 82 -2.20 -4.00 1.04
C THR A 82 -2.00 -2.50 1.35
N SER A 83 -2.04 -2.12 2.62
CA SER A 83 -1.64 -0.77 3.04
C SER A 83 -0.13 -0.55 3.05
N THR A 84 0.68 -1.63 3.03
CA THR A 84 2.13 -1.55 2.88
C THR A 84 2.55 -1.80 1.44
N ASP A 85 3.71 -1.27 1.04
CA ASP A 85 4.20 -1.47 -0.32
C ASP A 85 4.61 -2.92 -0.58
N GLU A 86 5.25 -3.58 0.40
CA GLU A 86 5.60 -5.00 0.29
C GLU A 86 4.37 -5.90 0.22
N GLY A 87 3.26 -5.50 0.85
CA GLY A 87 2.00 -6.22 0.78
C GLY A 87 1.31 -6.05 -0.58
N LYS A 88 1.38 -4.85 -1.19
CA LYS A 88 0.93 -4.64 -2.58
C LYS A 88 1.76 -5.46 -3.55
N ASP A 89 3.09 -5.49 -3.39
CA ASP A 89 3.98 -6.32 -4.20
C ASP A 89 3.62 -7.80 -4.07
N LEU A 90 3.29 -8.27 -2.86
CA LEU A 90 2.81 -9.63 -2.63
C LEU A 90 1.47 -9.92 -3.30
N MET A 91 0.53 -8.97 -3.36
CA MET A 91 -0.72 -9.19 -4.10
C MET A 91 -0.51 -9.18 -5.62
N ASN A 92 0.50 -8.46 -6.11
CA ASN A 92 0.80 -8.31 -7.53
C ASN A 92 1.90 -9.24 -8.06
N CYS A 93 2.54 -10.04 -7.20
CA CYS A 93 3.61 -10.95 -7.56
C CYS A 93 3.20 -12.01 -8.59
N ARG A 94 4.19 -12.61 -9.25
CA ARG A 94 3.97 -13.69 -10.22
C ARG A 94 4.26 -15.06 -9.62
N CYS A 95 3.27 -15.96 -9.70
CA CYS A 95 3.46 -17.38 -9.44
C CYS A 95 4.21 -18.04 -10.61
N THR A 96 5.00 -19.08 -10.34
CA THR A 96 5.47 -19.97 -11.40
C THR A 96 4.28 -20.76 -11.97
N LYS A 97 4.38 -21.24 -13.21
CA LYS A 97 3.25 -21.91 -13.88
C LYS A 97 2.81 -23.20 -13.18
N ASP A 98 3.76 -23.87 -12.51
CA ASP A 98 3.54 -25.18 -11.87
C ASP A 98 3.27 -25.07 -10.37
N ASP A 99 3.29 -23.85 -9.80
CA ASP A 99 2.93 -23.62 -8.39
C ASP A 99 1.43 -23.43 -8.24
N PHE A 100 0.71 -24.55 -8.26
CA PHE A 100 -0.74 -24.58 -8.07
C PHE A 100 -1.18 -23.95 -6.75
N MET A 101 -0.39 -24.07 -5.69
CA MET A 101 -0.73 -23.51 -4.38
C MET A 101 -0.68 -21.98 -4.40
N CYS A 102 0.30 -21.39 -5.07
CA CYS A 102 0.37 -19.94 -5.27
C CYS A 102 -0.80 -19.44 -6.12
N ILE A 103 -1.06 -20.10 -7.26
CA ILE A 103 -2.14 -19.72 -8.18
C ILE A 103 -3.49 -19.79 -7.47
N ASP A 104 -3.77 -20.91 -6.82
CA ASP A 104 -5.00 -21.14 -6.06
C ASP A 104 -5.14 -20.12 -4.93
N SER A 105 -4.09 -19.88 -4.13
CA SER A 105 -4.12 -18.87 -3.06
C SER A 105 -4.47 -17.48 -3.57
N LYS A 106 -3.94 -17.06 -4.72
CA LYS A 106 -4.29 -15.77 -5.33
C LYS A 106 -5.73 -15.76 -5.82
N GLN A 107 -6.19 -16.85 -6.42
CA GLN A 107 -7.56 -16.96 -6.92
C GLN A 107 -8.61 -16.92 -5.79
N ARG A 108 -8.36 -17.52 -4.62
CA ARG A 108 -9.35 -17.53 -3.52
C ARG A 108 -9.76 -16.11 -3.11
N VAL A 109 -8.78 -15.21 -3.04
CA VAL A 109 -8.96 -13.88 -2.46
C VAL A 109 -9.47 -12.86 -3.47
N GLU A 110 -9.57 -13.20 -4.75
CA GLU A 110 -10.13 -12.31 -5.77
C GLU A 110 -11.60 -11.95 -5.49
N VAL A 111 -12.33 -12.83 -4.80
CA VAL A 111 -13.72 -12.55 -4.37
C VAL A 111 -13.82 -11.36 -3.40
N CYS A 112 -12.71 -11.03 -2.73
CA CYS A 112 -12.62 -9.90 -1.82
C CYS A 112 -12.33 -8.57 -2.52
N ARG A 113 -11.87 -8.58 -3.78
CA ARG A 113 -11.29 -7.41 -4.46
C ARG A 113 -12.25 -6.23 -4.50
N GLU A 114 -13.50 -6.45 -4.90
CA GLU A 114 -14.49 -5.38 -4.99
C GLU A 114 -14.89 -4.79 -3.63
N SER A 115 -15.00 -5.63 -2.60
CA SER A 115 -15.32 -5.20 -1.23
C SER A 115 -14.19 -4.36 -0.64
N ILE A 116 -12.94 -4.79 -0.83
CA ILE A 116 -11.75 -4.05 -0.40
C ILE A 116 -11.65 -2.70 -1.11
N ASN A 117 -11.83 -2.67 -2.43
CA ASN A 117 -11.79 -1.43 -3.20
C ASN A 117 -12.86 -0.43 -2.72
N ARG A 118 -14.08 -0.91 -2.42
CA ARG A 118 -15.13 -0.07 -1.85
C ARG A 118 -14.76 0.49 -0.48
N LEU A 119 -14.20 -0.34 0.40
CA LEU A 119 -13.79 0.09 1.74
C LEU A 119 -12.64 1.11 1.70
N MET A 120 -11.66 0.91 0.81
CA MET A 120 -10.48 1.79 0.68
C MET A 120 -10.78 3.12 0.02
N ASN A 121 -11.81 3.18 -0.84
CA ASN A 121 -12.24 4.43 -1.48
C ASN A 121 -13.13 5.31 -0.58
N ASN A 122 -13.53 4.82 0.59
CA ASN A 122 -14.32 5.60 1.53
C ASN A 122 -13.46 6.67 2.21
N THR A 123 -13.96 7.91 2.24
CA THR A 123 -13.28 9.05 2.89
C THR A 123 -13.19 8.92 4.42
N ARG A 124 -14.00 8.03 5.02
CA ARG A 124 -14.02 7.74 6.45
C ARG A 124 -13.87 6.24 6.67
N LEU A 125 -12.74 5.86 7.27
CA LEU A 125 -12.46 4.48 7.65
C LEU A 125 -12.95 4.22 9.08
N SER A 126 -13.40 2.99 9.35
CA SER A 126 -13.71 2.56 10.72
C SER A 126 -12.43 2.52 11.56
N CYS A 127 -12.56 2.65 12.88
CA CYS A 127 -11.41 2.52 13.80
C CYS A 127 -10.70 1.17 13.63
N LYS A 128 -11.45 0.08 13.36
CA LYS A 128 -10.87 -1.26 13.13
C LYS A 128 -9.96 -1.27 11.90
N ILE A 129 -10.39 -0.67 10.79
CA ILE A 129 -9.57 -0.53 9.58
C ILE A 129 -8.36 0.38 9.86
N ALA A 130 -8.58 1.55 10.44
CA ALA A 130 -7.51 2.52 10.70
C ALA A 130 -6.43 1.94 11.63
N THR A 131 -6.83 1.20 12.67
CA THR A 131 -5.90 0.48 13.55
C THR A 131 -5.18 -0.64 12.80
N GLY A 132 -5.87 -1.38 11.92
CA GLY A 132 -5.24 -2.40 11.08
C GLY A 132 -4.14 -1.84 10.17
N ILE A 133 -4.41 -0.71 9.51
CA ILE A 133 -3.43 0.02 8.68
C ILE A 133 -2.27 0.52 9.55
N CYS A 134 -2.58 1.17 10.67
CA CYS A 134 -1.56 1.71 11.57
C CYS A 134 -0.65 0.63 12.16
N ASN A 135 -1.18 -0.56 12.44
CA ASN A 135 -0.39 -1.70 12.92
C ASN A 135 0.53 -2.30 11.85
N ALA A 136 0.19 -2.14 10.56
CA ALA A 136 1.03 -2.57 9.45
C ALA A 136 2.15 -1.56 9.14
N ASP A 137 2.02 -0.31 9.57
CA ASP A 137 3.07 0.72 9.47
C ASP A 137 3.91 0.80 10.76
N THR A 138 5.23 0.79 10.64
CA THR A 138 6.12 0.74 11.82
C THR A 138 6.09 2.04 12.63
N LEU A 139 6.00 3.19 11.97
CA LEU A 139 6.02 4.50 12.63
C LEU A 139 4.70 4.76 13.33
N CYS A 140 3.58 4.52 12.64
CA CYS A 140 2.24 4.64 13.17
C CYS A 140 2.05 3.69 14.34
N PHE A 141 2.42 2.41 14.20
CA PHE A 141 2.33 1.45 15.28
C PHE A 141 3.07 1.94 16.54
N THR A 142 4.30 2.42 16.38
CA THR A 142 5.11 2.94 17.50
C THR A 142 4.46 4.16 18.15
N ALA A 143 3.96 5.10 17.34
CA ALA A 143 3.25 6.27 17.84
C ALA A 143 1.94 5.90 18.57
N LEU A 144 1.19 4.93 18.04
CA LEU A 144 -0.03 4.42 18.65
C LEU A 144 0.25 3.70 19.97
N GLN A 145 1.32 2.90 20.04
CA GLN A 145 1.75 2.29 21.30
C GLN A 145 2.12 3.34 22.35
N TYR A 146 2.86 4.39 21.95
CA TYR A 146 3.17 5.51 22.82
C TYR A 146 1.89 6.20 23.33
N TYR A 147 0.96 6.49 22.41
CA TYR A 147 -0.34 7.08 22.76
C TYR A 147 -1.12 6.21 23.74
N HIS A 148 -1.24 4.89 23.50
CA HIS A 148 -1.93 4.00 24.42
C HIS A 148 -1.26 3.92 25.79
N LYS A 149 0.07 3.97 25.84
CA LYS A 149 0.84 3.90 27.09
C LYS A 149 0.70 5.18 27.92
N HIS A 150 0.82 6.35 27.30
CA HIS A 150 0.94 7.62 28.02
C HIS A 150 -0.32 8.50 27.95
N CYS A 151 -1.20 8.29 26.96
CA CYS A 151 -2.25 9.24 26.60
C CYS A 151 -3.67 8.65 26.49
N LYS A 152 -3.88 7.35 26.76
CA LYS A 152 -5.20 6.68 26.56
C LYS A 152 -6.39 7.33 27.28
N HIS A 153 -6.14 8.15 28.31
CA HIS A 153 -7.17 8.86 29.07
C HIS A 153 -7.44 10.29 28.58
N MET A 154 -6.84 10.71 27.46
CA MET A 154 -7.08 12.03 26.84
C MET A 154 -8.55 12.28 26.51
N PHE A 155 -9.27 11.25 26.04
CA PHE A 155 -10.72 11.35 25.79
C PHE A 155 -11.55 11.48 27.07
N ASN A 156 -10.97 11.20 28.23
CA ASN A 156 -11.59 11.41 29.54
C ASN A 156 -11.16 12.75 30.16
N GLY A 157 -10.58 13.66 29.37
CA GLY A 157 -10.12 14.99 29.81
C GLY A 157 -8.80 14.99 30.60
N ARG A 158 -8.07 13.87 30.66
CA ARG A 158 -6.78 13.78 31.38
C ARG A 158 -5.61 14.02 30.44
N ARG A 159 -4.60 14.77 30.88
CA ARG A 159 -3.36 14.96 30.13
C ARG A 159 -2.55 13.66 30.02
N CYS A 160 -1.68 13.58 29.03
CA CYS A 160 -0.72 12.49 28.92
C CYS A 160 0.24 12.46 30.12
N THR A 161 0.66 11.27 30.54
CA THR A 161 1.73 11.10 31.54
C THR A 161 3.10 11.36 30.92
N HIS A 162 4.10 11.63 31.77
CA HIS A 162 5.49 11.73 31.33
C HIS A 162 5.99 10.43 30.68
N ARG A 163 7.05 10.56 29.87
CA ARG A 163 7.69 9.47 29.13
C ARG A 163 8.64 8.67 30.01
#